data_AF-A0A8X6RP83-F1
#
_entry.id   AF-A0A8X6RP83-F1
#
_cell.length_a   1.000
_cell.length_b   1.000
_cell.length_c   1.000
_cell.angle_alpha   90.00
_cell.angle_beta   90.00
_cell.angle_gamma   90.00
#
_symmetry.space_group_name_H-M   'P 1'
#
loop_
_entity.id
_entity.type
_entity.pdbx_description
1 polymer ?
#
loop_
_entity_poly.entity_id
_entity_poly.type
_entity_poly.pdbx_seq_one_letter_code
_entity_poly.pdbx_strand_id
1 'polypeptide(L)'
;MTILVGDFNAMNTSWGCPISDTIGNRIHRFIVNNGIRVLAPPTPTRFGTASATIIDYALIKNLNWPCTIDSISELSADHKPIKLHFPRKANFELPRLNLIPPGVFLRKP
;
A
#
# COMPACT_ATOMS: atom_id res chain seq x y z
N MET A 1 -11.22 4.77 -3.30
CA MET A 1 -9.91 4.16 -3.00
C MET A 1 -9.53 4.58 -1.60
N THR A 2 -9.12 3.63 -0.76
CA THR A 2 -8.71 3.92 0.62
C THR A 2 -7.42 3.17 0.92
N ILE A 3 -6.49 3.88 1.55
CA ILE A 3 -5.22 3.34 2.01
C ILE A 3 -5.04 3.77 3.46
N LEU A 4 -4.85 2.81 4.35
CA LEU A 4 -4.47 3.04 5.74
C LEU A 4 -3.05 2.50 5.92
N VAL A 5 -2.14 3.31 6.43
CA VAL A 5 -0.72 2.97 6.59
C VAL A 5 -0.29 3.40 7.98
N GLY A 6 0.43 2.54 8.70
CA GLY A 6 1.00 2.89 9.98
C GLY A 6 1.25 1.68 10.88
N ASP A 7 1.51 1.99 12.14
CA ASP A 7 1.70 1.01 13.21
C ASP A 7 0.33 0.50 13.69
N PHE A 8 0.04 -0.77 13.42
CA PHE A 8 -1.16 -1.44 13.90
C PHE A 8 -0.94 -2.16 15.24
N ASN A 9 0.32 -2.28 15.68
CA ASN A 9 0.74 -3.01 16.86
C ASN A 9 0.07 -4.40 16.99
N ALA A 10 0.00 -5.12 15.87
CA ALA A 10 -0.73 -6.37 15.74
C ALA A 10 0.02 -7.38 14.88
N MET A 11 0.20 -8.59 15.40
CA MET A 11 0.89 -9.69 14.74
C MET A 11 -0.08 -10.67 14.10
N ASN A 12 0.18 -11.07 12.86
CA ASN A 12 -0.50 -12.19 12.20
C ASN A 12 0.40 -12.84 11.16
N THR A 13 0.30 -14.16 11.04
CA THR A 13 1.05 -14.94 10.06
C THR A 13 0.72 -14.55 8.61
N SER A 14 -0.47 -14.00 8.35
CA SER A 14 -0.89 -13.55 7.01
C SER A 14 -0.12 -12.34 6.48
N TRP A 15 0.58 -11.60 7.33
CA TRP A 15 1.49 -10.52 6.94
C TRP A 15 2.93 -10.75 7.38
N GLY A 16 3.30 -12.02 7.63
CA GLY A 16 4.69 -12.42 7.82
C GLY A 16 5.20 -12.42 9.26
N CYS A 17 4.35 -12.21 10.27
CA CYS A 17 4.77 -12.45 11.66
C CYS A 17 4.88 -13.96 11.96
N PRO A 18 5.77 -14.39 12.89
CA PRO A 18 5.91 -15.80 13.26
C PRO A 18 4.67 -16.39 13.94
N ILE A 19 3.89 -15.55 14.61
CA ILE A 19 2.68 -15.92 15.35
C ILE A 19 1.57 -14.90 15.09
N SER A 20 0.35 -15.28 15.43
CA SER A 20 -0.82 -14.40 15.39
C SER A 20 -1.31 -14.10 16.81
N ASP A 21 -1.50 -12.83 17.13
CA ASP A 21 -2.10 -12.39 18.39
C ASP A 21 -3.61 -12.13 18.24
N THR A 22 -4.28 -11.81 19.35
CA THR A 22 -5.72 -11.53 19.38
C THR A 22 -6.11 -10.34 18.51
N ILE A 23 -5.30 -9.28 18.49
CA ILE A 23 -5.58 -8.06 17.72
C ILE A 23 -5.40 -8.34 16.23
N GLY A 24 -4.30 -9.00 15.86
CA GLY A 24 -4.01 -9.40 14.49
C GLY A 24 -5.06 -10.34 13.92
N ASN A 25 -5.58 -11.30 14.71
CA ASN A 25 -6.69 -12.14 14.29
C ASN A 25 -8.00 -11.35 14.05
N ARG A 26 -8.27 -10.32 14.86
CA ARG A 26 -9.43 -9.43 14.65
C ARG A 26 -9.28 -8.61 13.38
N ILE A 27 -8.11 -8.00 13.16
CA ILE A 27 -7.80 -7.24 11.95
C ILE A 27 -7.87 -8.15 10.72
N HIS A 28 -7.27 -9.34 10.77
CA HIS A 28 -7.30 -10.31 9.68
C HIS A 28 -8.74 -10.69 9.29
N ARG A 29 -9.60 -10.97 10.27
CA ARG A 29 -11.02 -11.26 10.01
C ARG A 29 -11.73 -10.07 9.34
N PHE A 30 -11.46 -8.85 9.81
CA PHE A 30 -12.00 -7.65 9.18
C PHE A 30 -11.52 -7.49 7.73
N ILE A 31 -10.24 -7.74 7.46
CA ILE A 31 -9.64 -7.68 6.13
C ILE A 31 -10.34 -8.65 5.18
N VAL A 32 -10.46 -9.92 5.57
CA VAL A 32 -11.09 -10.98 4.77
C VAL A 32 -12.55 -10.66 4.48
N ASN A 33 -13.32 -10.31 5.51
CA ASN A 33 -14.77 -10.06 5.39
C ASN A 33 -15.09 -8.84 4.52
N ASN A 34 -14.15 -7.89 4.39
CA ASN A 34 -14.37 -6.66 3.64
C ASN A 34 -13.60 -6.63 2.32
N GLY A 35 -12.96 -7.72 1.89
CA GLY A 35 -12.16 -7.75 0.66
C GLY A 35 -11.12 -6.64 0.62
N ILE A 36 -10.38 -6.47 1.73
CA ILE A 36 -9.24 -5.55 1.86
C ILE A 36 -7.98 -6.36 1.57
N ARG A 37 -6.98 -5.71 0.96
CA ARG A 37 -5.67 -6.31 0.75
C ARG A 37 -4.70 -5.80 1.82
N VAL A 38 -3.97 -6.72 2.44
CA VAL A 38 -2.80 -6.38 3.26
C VAL A 38 -1.60 -6.23 2.33
N LEU A 39 -0.79 -5.20 2.54
CA LEU A 39 0.49 -5.02 1.87
C LEU A 39 1.54 -4.81 2.96
N ALA A 40 2.35 -5.84 3.17
CA ALA A 40 3.34 -5.93 4.24
C ALA A 40 4.76 -5.96 3.63
N PRO A 41 5.75 -5.30 4.26
CA PRO A 41 7.12 -5.32 3.78
C PRO A 41 7.73 -6.72 3.87
N PRO A 42 8.72 -7.04 3.02
CA PRO A 42 9.38 -8.35 3.02
C PRO A 42 10.29 -8.57 4.23
N THR A 43 10.60 -7.51 4.98
CA THR A 43 11.47 -7.54 6.16
C THR A 43 10.74 -6.95 7.38
N PRO A 44 11.13 -7.34 8.61
CA PRO A 44 10.52 -6.82 9.83
C PRO A 44 10.56 -5.30 9.93
N THR A 45 9.54 -4.73 10.58
CA THR A 45 9.41 -3.28 10.81
C THR A 45 9.68 -2.90 12.25
N ARG A 46 9.62 -3.84 13.20
CA ARG A 46 10.02 -3.63 14.58
C ARG A 46 10.99 -4.70 15.04
N PHE A 47 12.06 -4.29 15.70
CA PHE A 47 13.08 -5.15 16.29
C PHE A 47 13.14 -4.96 17.81
N GLY A 48 12.72 -5.98 18.56
CA GLY A 48 12.97 -6.07 19.99
C GLY A 48 14.29 -6.79 20.30
N THR A 49 14.61 -6.95 21.58
CA THR A 49 15.86 -7.60 22.03
C THR A 49 16.04 -9.02 21.46
N ALA A 50 14.95 -9.76 21.29
CA ALA A 50 14.95 -11.13 20.77
C ALA A 50 13.78 -11.39 19.80
N SER A 51 13.24 -10.34 19.20
CA SER A 51 12.07 -10.45 18.32
C SER A 51 12.20 -9.53 17.11
N ALA A 52 11.63 -9.97 16.00
CA ALA A 52 11.48 -9.16 14.81
C ALA A 52 10.06 -9.38 14.26
N THR A 53 9.28 -8.31 14.13
CA THR A 53 7.86 -8.38 13.78
C THR A 53 7.51 -7.38 12.68
N ILE A 54 6.43 -7.67 11.96
CA ILE A 54 5.84 -6.79 10.95
C ILE A 54 4.53 -6.26 11.53
N ILE A 55 4.60 -5.08 12.15
CA ILE A 55 3.44 -4.40 12.74
C ILE A 55 3.14 -3.05 12.09
N ASP A 56 4.04 -2.59 11.23
CA ASP A 56 3.85 -1.45 10.34
C ASP A 56 3.57 -1.99 8.93
N TYR A 57 2.36 -1.76 8.41
CA TYR A 57 1.96 -2.24 7.08
C TYR A 57 0.88 -1.33 6.48
N ALA A 58 0.43 -1.66 5.27
CA ALA A 58 -0.66 -0.95 4.60
C ALA A 58 -1.89 -1.85 4.40
N LEU A 59 -3.07 -1.28 4.65
CA LEU A 59 -4.37 -1.84 4.30
C LEU A 59 -4.94 -1.09 3.11
N ILE A 60 -5.35 -1.82 2.08
CA ILE A 60 -5.71 -1.27 0.78
C ILE A 60 -7.09 -1.75 0.36
N LYS A 61 -8.00 -0.81 0.09
CA LYS A 61 -9.34 -1.08 -0.47
C LYS A 61 -9.56 -0.30 -1.76
N ASN A 62 -9.97 -1.01 -2.80
CA ASN A 62 -10.32 -0.44 -4.12
C ASN A 62 -9.16 0.39 -4.73
N LEU A 63 -7.93 -0.12 -4.68
CA LEU A 63 -6.77 0.41 -5.40
C LEU A 63 -6.45 -0.54 -6.55
N ASN A 64 -6.58 -0.04 -7.77
CA ASN A 64 -6.36 -0.82 -8.99
C ASN A 64 -4.99 -0.52 -9.64
N TRP A 65 -4.10 0.18 -8.93
CA TRP A 65 -2.76 0.50 -9.42
C TRP A 65 -1.71 -0.35 -8.69
N PRO A 66 -0.63 -0.75 -9.40
CA PRO A 66 0.51 -1.37 -8.76
C PRO A 66 1.08 -0.48 -7.67
N CYS A 67 1.48 -1.07 -6.56
CA CYS A 67 2.22 -0.42 -5.48
C CYS A 67 3.09 -1.46 -4.77
N THR A 68 4.26 -1.04 -4.31
CA THR A 68 5.17 -1.87 -3.50
C THR A 68 5.31 -1.26 -2.11
N ILE A 69 5.68 -2.08 -1.14
CA ILE A 69 6.02 -1.63 0.22
C ILE A 69 7.35 -2.25 0.63
N ASP A 70 8.20 -1.45 1.24
CA ASP A 70 9.49 -1.89 1.77
C ASP A 70 9.71 -1.32 3.17
N SER A 71 10.37 -2.08 4.04
CA SER A 71 10.89 -1.58 5.31
C SER A 71 12.31 -1.06 5.07
N ILE A 72 12.59 0.14 5.54
CA ILE A 72 13.86 0.82 5.32
C ILE A 72 14.72 0.72 6.57
N SER A 73 15.93 0.18 6.42
CA SER A 73 16.95 0.13 7.47
C SER A 73 17.67 1.47 7.65
N GLU A 74 16.91 2.56 7.72
CA GLU A 74 17.38 3.89 8.06
C GLU A 74 16.93 4.18 9.50
N LEU A 75 17.81 4.74 10.32
CA LEU A 75 17.64 5.05 11.76
C LEU A 75 17.91 3.89 12.75
N SER A 76 18.48 4.26 13.90
CA SER A 76 18.81 3.37 15.02
C SER A 76 17.61 3.06 15.94
N ALA A 77 16.40 3.44 15.55
CA ALA A 77 15.18 3.13 16.28
C ALA A 77 14.81 1.64 16.16
N ASP A 78 14.05 1.15 17.14
CA ASP A 78 13.50 -0.21 17.15
C ASP A 78 12.44 -0.39 16.06
N HIS A 79 11.70 0.67 15.72
CA HIS A 79 10.88 0.74 14.51
C HIS A 79 11.68 1.19 13.28
N LYS A 80 11.43 0.52 12.16
CA LYS A 80 11.94 0.81 10.82
C LYS A 80 10.85 1.46 9.99
N PRO A 81 11.11 2.63 9.36
CA PRO A 81 10.14 3.26 8.49
C PRO A 81 9.69 2.33 7.35
N ILE A 82 8.41 2.41 6.97
CA ILE A 82 7.90 1.76 5.76
C ILE A 82 7.75 2.77 4.63
N LYS A 83 8.14 2.36 3.42
CA LYS A 83 7.99 3.13 2.19
C LYS A 83 6.98 2.46 1.28
N LEU A 84 5.82 3.10 1.13
CA LEU A 84 4.83 2.74 0.13
C LEU A 84 5.14 3.47 -1.17
N HIS A 85 5.47 2.72 -2.22
CA HIS A 85 5.86 3.27 -3.51
C HIS A 85 4.81 2.97 -4.59
N PHE A 86 4.40 4.03 -5.29
CA PHE A 86 3.53 3.95 -6.46
C PHE A 86 4.40 4.23 -7.69
N PRO A 87 4.69 3.23 -8.52
CA PRO A 87 5.36 3.51 -9.78
C PRO A 87 4.48 4.46 -10.60
N ARG A 88 5.08 5.54 -11.10
CA ARG A 88 4.44 6.41 -12.08
C ARG A 88 4.02 5.53 -13.26
N LYS A 89 2.78 5.67 -13.74
CA LYS A 89 2.39 5.07 -15.01
C LYS A 89 3.39 5.50 -16.08
N ALA A 90 4.10 4.55 -16.68
CA ALA A 90 4.66 4.76 -18.00
C ALA A 90 3.47 5.03 -18.92
N ASN A 91 3.36 6.29 -19.38
CA ASN A 91 2.43 6.76 -20.41
C ASN A 91 0.94 6.70 -20.04
N PHE A 92 0.48 7.66 -19.23
CA PHE A 92 -0.80 8.29 -19.59
C PHE A 92 -0.45 9.27 -20.72
N GLU A 93 -0.58 8.84 -21.98
CA GLU A 93 -0.98 9.82 -22.97
C GLU A 93 -2.35 10.29 -22.49
N LEU A 94 -2.46 11.56 -22.07
CA LEU A 94 -3.78 12.20 -22.11
C LEU A 94 -4.32 11.89 -23.50
N PRO A 95 -5.58 11.43 -23.66
CA PRO A 95 -6.17 11.41 -24.99
C PRO A 95 -5.90 12.80 -25.53
N ARG A 96 -5.10 12.90 -26.61
CA ARG A 96 -4.85 14.20 -27.22
C ARG A 96 -6.25 14.75 -27.41
N LEU A 97 -6.58 15.85 -26.72
CA LEU A 97 -7.73 16.63 -27.16
C LEU A 97 -7.39 16.87 -28.62
N ASN A 98 -8.22 16.35 -29.53
CA ASN A 98 -8.24 16.82 -30.89
C ASN A 98 -8.68 18.28 -30.79
N LEU A 99 -7.74 19.15 -30.42
CA LEU A 99 -7.88 20.58 -30.55
C LEU A 99 -8.04 20.76 -32.04
N ILE A 100 -9.29 20.94 -32.45
CA ILE A 100 -9.60 21.45 -33.77
C ILE A 100 -8.69 22.67 -33.93
N PRO A 101 -7.79 22.70 -34.93
CA PRO A 101 -6.92 23.84 -35.14
C PRO A 101 -7.77 25.11 -35.18
N PRO A 102 -7.35 26.22 -34.57
CA PRO A 102 -8.08 27.48 -34.68
C PRO A 102 -8.28 27.80 -36.17
N GLY A 103 -9.52 27.72 -36.66
CA GLY A 103 -9.85 28.00 -38.06
C GLY A 103 -10.69 26.96 -38.80
N VAL A 104 -10.92 25.75 -38.27
CA VAL A 104 -11.82 24.79 -38.94
C VAL A 104 -13.27 25.00 -38.45
N PHE A 105 -14.00 25.87 -39.15
CA PHE A 105 -15.45 25.95 -39.01
C PHE A 105 -16.11 24.82 -39.80
N LEU A 106 -16.80 23.93 -39.09
CA LEU A 106 -17.71 22.96 -39.73
C LEU A 106 -18.81 23.74 -40.45
N ARG A 107 -18.88 23.63 -41.77
CA ARG A 107 -20.07 24.07 -42.52
C ARG A 107 -21.20 23.12 -42.11
N LYS A 108 -22.21 23.66 -41.42
CA LYS A 108 -23.46 22.94 -41.15
C LYS A 108 -24.19 22.70 -42.49
N PRO A 109 -24.90 21.57 -42.63
CA PRO A 109 -25.81 21.35 -43.76
C PRO A 109 -26.98 22.34 -43.75
#